data_AF-A0A180FI67-F1
#
_entry.id   AF-A0A180FI67-F1
#
_cell.length_a   1.000
_cell.length_b   1.000
_cell.length_c   1.000
_cell.angle_alpha   90.00
_cell.angle_beta   90.00
_cell.angle_gamma   90.00
#
_symmetry.space_group_name_H-M   'P 1'
#
loop_
_entity.id
_entity.type
_entity.pdbx_description
1 polymer ?
#
loop_
_entity_poly.entity_id
_entity_poly.type
_entity_poly.pdbx_seq_one_letter_code
_entity_poly.pdbx_strand_id
1 'polypeptide(L)'
;MTHRNYSIKQYQRVLETLSLIKIDSGEAGVILSRKEHVIISPDSLTRGVGVFGTNGTGKTNTLELFAEEAVAAGKNLVFVNGKGDQEAEDDLYTLAKNNGYDFLLWSPSSKRHNFNYSLFQNKSAEYVTAMIMEIERYANAEATQSDSLHYKEITKRVVQLIVSTFIDANLPIDFGQLYAQSSQTGITNIVANNKKLSPVEKERQNAEIISMWKNKEIQTQWNLARNTFKLMANLDPNNDRLSWKNGRTLEDVIQSKRKTILLFNLDILGNPIDNARVARMFITDLKQNVRTVKNTGRQLMALFDEFGSFATMDMATLLEQGRSFGVNVVLSMQTISNLTNISREFASRILGNCNTRIIHRVMEDEGSE
;
A
#
# COMPACT_ATOMS: atom_id res chain seq x y z
N MET A 1 -42.53 0.40 -12.23
CA MET A 1 -42.83 -0.89 -11.54
C MET A 1 -42.07 -2.10 -12.12
N THR A 2 -41.17 -1.92 -13.10
CA THR A 2 -40.50 -3.02 -13.82
C THR A 2 -39.05 -3.31 -13.40
N HIS A 3 -38.41 -2.46 -12.57
CA HIS A 3 -37.01 -2.64 -12.15
C HIS A 3 -36.81 -3.50 -10.87
N ARG A 4 -37.84 -3.68 -10.02
CA ARG A 4 -37.73 -4.48 -8.77
C ARG A 4 -37.64 -6.00 -9.00
N ASN A 5 -38.10 -6.50 -10.15
CA ASN A 5 -38.15 -7.94 -10.42
C ASN A 5 -36.84 -8.52 -10.98
N TYR A 6 -35.88 -7.68 -11.39
CA TYR A 6 -34.59 -8.16 -11.91
C TYR A 6 -33.60 -8.53 -10.80
N SER A 7 -33.57 -7.80 -9.67
CA SER A 7 -32.65 -8.10 -8.56
C SER A 7 -33.05 -9.35 -7.77
N ILE A 8 -34.36 -9.62 -7.62
CA ILE A 8 -34.87 -10.83 -6.96
C ILE A 8 -34.49 -12.09 -7.73
N LYS A 9 -34.57 -12.06 -9.08
CA LYS A 9 -34.17 -13.21 -9.91
C LYS A 9 -32.67 -13.46 -9.89
N GLN A 10 -31.83 -12.41 -9.84
CA GLN A 10 -30.38 -12.57 -9.69
C GLN A 10 -30.00 -13.09 -8.30
N TYR A 11 -30.67 -12.61 -7.24
CA TYR A 11 -30.46 -13.06 -5.87
C TYR A 11 -30.88 -14.53 -5.68
N GLN A 12 -32.05 -14.93 -6.21
CA GLN A 12 -32.51 -16.31 -6.20
C GLN A 12 -31.56 -17.23 -6.98
N ARG A 13 -31.01 -16.76 -8.10
CA ARG A 13 -30.02 -17.52 -8.89
C ARG A 13 -28.69 -17.70 -8.15
N VAL A 14 -28.26 -16.71 -7.35
CA VAL A 14 -27.08 -16.83 -6.47
C VAL A 14 -27.36 -17.85 -5.36
N LEU A 15 -28.55 -17.82 -4.74
CA LEU A 15 -28.94 -18.80 -3.72
C LEU A 15 -29.07 -20.23 -4.28
N GLU A 16 -29.61 -20.37 -5.50
CA GLU A 16 -29.65 -21.65 -6.22
C GLU A 16 -28.24 -22.12 -6.60
N THR A 17 -27.34 -21.21 -6.95
CA THR A 17 -25.94 -21.58 -7.25
C THR A 17 -25.20 -22.03 -6.00
N LEU A 18 -25.44 -21.38 -4.86
CA LEU A 18 -24.87 -21.75 -3.56
C LEU A 18 -25.43 -23.08 -3.04
N SER A 19 -26.71 -23.39 -3.29
CA SER A 19 -27.33 -24.66 -2.88
C SER A 19 -26.92 -25.86 -3.75
N LEU A 20 -26.35 -25.60 -4.94
CA LEU A 20 -25.81 -26.63 -5.83
C LEU A 20 -24.35 -27.01 -5.53
N ILE A 21 -23.66 -26.27 -4.66
CA ILE A 21 -22.29 -26.61 -4.24
C ILE A 21 -22.38 -27.78 -3.24
N LYS A 22 -22.26 -29.02 -3.73
CA LYS A 22 -21.94 -30.17 -2.89
C LYS A 22 -20.47 -30.10 -2.51
N ILE A 23 -20.18 -30.03 -1.21
CA ILE A 23 -18.83 -29.97 -0.65
C ILE A 23 -18.47 -31.34 -0.08
N ASP A 24 -17.35 -31.88 -0.53
CA ASP A 24 -16.67 -33.03 0.08
C ASP A 24 -15.80 -32.53 1.25
N SER A 25 -15.76 -33.27 2.35
CA SER A 25 -15.24 -32.86 3.66
C SER A 25 -13.70 -32.79 3.77
N GLY A 26 -13.01 -32.30 2.73
CA GLY A 26 -11.54 -32.16 2.68
C GLY A 26 -11.03 -30.99 1.83
N GLU A 27 -11.84 -29.99 1.50
CA GLU A 27 -11.47 -28.91 0.59
C GLU A 27 -10.71 -27.74 1.24
N ALA A 28 -9.68 -27.23 0.55
CA ALA A 28 -8.92 -26.04 0.93
C ALA A 28 -9.68 -24.75 0.58
N GLY A 29 -9.61 -23.71 1.43
CA GLY A 29 -10.25 -22.41 1.19
C GLY A 29 -10.69 -21.69 2.47
N VAL A 30 -11.28 -20.50 2.33
CA VAL A 30 -11.77 -19.71 3.49
C VAL A 30 -13.20 -20.12 3.82
N ILE A 31 -13.44 -20.56 5.07
CA ILE A 31 -14.76 -20.98 5.57
C ILE A 31 -15.45 -19.81 6.28
N LEU A 32 -16.54 -19.30 5.72
CA LEU A 32 -17.26 -18.13 6.26
C LEU A 32 -18.37 -18.47 7.28
N SER A 33 -18.82 -19.72 7.37
CA SER A 33 -19.82 -20.17 8.35
C SER A 33 -19.62 -21.65 8.72
N ARG A 34 -19.80 -21.96 10.01
CA ARG A 34 -19.64 -23.33 10.56
C ARG A 34 -20.92 -24.17 10.50
N LYS A 35 -22.08 -23.55 10.21
CA LYS A 35 -23.37 -24.25 10.07
C LYS A 35 -23.71 -24.54 8.61
N GLU A 36 -23.35 -23.61 7.72
CA GLU A 36 -23.45 -23.75 6.27
C GLU A 36 -22.05 -23.43 5.74
N HIS A 37 -21.27 -24.46 5.39
CA HIS A 37 -19.89 -24.28 4.95
C HIS A 37 -19.87 -23.51 3.62
N VAL A 38 -19.64 -22.20 3.66
CA VAL A 38 -19.34 -21.40 2.46
C VAL A 38 -17.83 -21.32 2.33
N ILE A 39 -17.29 -22.00 1.31
CA ILE A 39 -15.86 -22.06 1.04
C ILE A 39 -15.52 -21.15 -0.15
N ILE A 40 -14.58 -20.23 0.05
CA ILE A 40 -13.94 -19.51 -1.06
C ILE A 40 -12.75 -20.33 -1.54
N SER A 41 -12.87 -20.89 -2.74
CA SER A 41 -11.83 -21.72 -3.33
C SER A 41 -10.50 -20.96 -3.55
N PRO A 42 -9.35 -21.66 -3.60
CA PRO A 42 -8.07 -21.04 -3.90
C PRO A 42 -8.05 -20.28 -5.24
N ASP A 43 -8.72 -20.77 -6.30
CA ASP A 43 -8.80 -20.02 -7.57
C ASP A 43 -9.55 -18.70 -7.39
N SER A 44 -10.65 -18.71 -6.63
CA SER A 44 -11.41 -17.50 -6.33
C SER A 44 -10.57 -16.46 -5.56
N LEU A 45 -9.75 -16.91 -4.59
CA LEU A 45 -8.83 -16.02 -3.85
C LEU A 45 -7.83 -15.29 -4.76
N THR A 46 -7.43 -15.93 -5.87
CA THR A 46 -6.50 -15.30 -6.81
C THR A 46 -7.13 -14.19 -7.66
N ARG A 47 -8.46 -14.05 -7.66
CA ARG A 47 -9.21 -13.11 -8.51
C ARG A 47 -9.77 -11.92 -7.73
N GLY A 48 -9.12 -11.56 -6.64
CA GLY A 48 -9.51 -10.45 -5.77
C GLY A 48 -10.80 -10.71 -4.99
N VAL A 49 -10.79 -10.34 -3.71
CA VAL A 49 -11.97 -10.42 -2.84
C VAL A 49 -12.31 -9.04 -2.31
N GLY A 50 -13.56 -8.62 -2.48
CA GLY A 50 -14.10 -7.42 -1.84
C GLY A 50 -14.95 -7.77 -0.63
N VAL A 51 -14.69 -7.17 0.52
CA VAL A 51 -15.49 -7.27 1.75
C VAL A 51 -16.14 -5.92 2.01
N PHE A 52 -17.47 -5.87 1.99
CA PHE A 52 -18.25 -4.64 2.07
C PHE A 52 -19.15 -4.64 3.31
N GLY A 53 -19.33 -3.48 3.95
CA GLY A 53 -20.28 -3.35 5.05
C GLY A 53 -19.96 -2.21 6.02
N THR A 54 -20.93 -1.79 6.82
CA THR A 54 -20.73 -0.69 7.77
C THR A 54 -19.89 -1.11 8.99
N ASN A 55 -19.55 -0.17 9.87
CA ASN A 55 -18.81 -0.47 11.09
C ASN A 55 -19.58 -1.38 12.04
N GLY A 56 -18.87 -2.25 12.75
CA GLY A 56 -19.47 -3.23 13.67
C GLY A 56 -20.17 -4.43 13.02
N THR A 57 -20.07 -4.59 11.69
CA THR A 57 -20.78 -5.68 10.97
C THR A 57 -19.99 -6.98 10.82
N GLY A 58 -18.76 -7.02 11.34
CA GLY A 58 -17.90 -8.21 11.33
C GLY A 58 -16.86 -8.29 10.20
N LYS A 59 -16.57 -7.19 9.49
CA LYS A 59 -15.56 -7.19 8.42
C LYS A 59 -14.17 -7.62 8.89
N THR A 60 -13.73 -7.14 10.05
CA THR A 60 -12.40 -7.47 10.61
C THR A 60 -12.31 -8.96 10.93
N ASN A 61 -13.32 -9.54 11.57
CA ASN A 61 -13.42 -10.99 11.78
C ASN A 61 -13.37 -11.76 10.45
N THR A 62 -14.02 -11.25 9.39
CA THR A 62 -13.90 -11.86 8.06
C THR A 62 -12.46 -11.82 7.55
N LEU A 63 -11.74 -10.71 7.70
CA LEU A 63 -10.32 -10.61 7.32
C LEU A 63 -9.43 -11.55 8.13
N GLU A 64 -9.71 -11.76 9.41
CA GLU A 64 -9.00 -12.74 10.25
C GLU A 64 -9.14 -14.16 9.71
N LEU A 65 -10.33 -14.55 9.20
CA LEU A 65 -10.50 -15.86 8.54
C LEU A 65 -9.59 -16.02 7.31
N PHE A 66 -9.38 -14.94 6.54
CA PHE A 66 -8.41 -14.96 5.45
C PHE A 66 -6.98 -15.09 5.99
N ALA A 67 -6.63 -14.38 7.07
CA ALA A 67 -5.32 -14.50 7.71
C ALA A 67 -5.05 -15.93 8.21
N GLU A 68 -6.02 -16.57 8.86
CA GLU A 68 -5.95 -17.97 9.29
C GLU A 68 -5.72 -18.91 8.10
N GLU A 69 -6.47 -18.75 7.01
CA GLU A 69 -6.30 -19.55 5.79
C GLU A 69 -4.94 -19.32 5.12
N ALA A 70 -4.42 -18.08 5.11
CA ALA A 70 -3.07 -17.82 4.61
C ALA A 70 -2.01 -18.61 5.39
N VAL A 71 -2.14 -18.60 6.72
CA VAL A 71 -1.22 -19.30 7.61
C VAL A 71 -1.34 -20.82 7.47
N ALA A 72 -2.56 -21.34 7.43
CA ALA A 72 -2.85 -22.77 7.21
C ALA A 72 -2.29 -23.26 5.87
N ALA A 73 -2.47 -22.47 4.80
CA ALA A 73 -1.95 -22.77 3.47
C ALA A 73 -0.43 -22.46 3.31
N GLY A 74 0.26 -22.01 4.36
CA GLY A 74 1.70 -21.76 4.32
C GLY A 74 2.12 -20.52 3.50
N LYS A 75 1.19 -19.60 3.23
CA LYS A 75 1.41 -18.34 2.50
C LYS A 75 2.08 -17.33 3.43
N ASN A 76 2.86 -16.40 2.86
CA ASN A 76 3.20 -15.18 3.60
C ASN A 76 1.95 -14.30 3.69
N LEU A 77 1.86 -13.49 4.75
CA LEU A 77 0.73 -12.58 4.98
C LEU A 77 1.27 -11.17 5.16
N VAL A 78 0.66 -10.22 4.44
CA VAL A 78 0.75 -8.80 4.78
C VAL A 78 -0.64 -8.27 5.04
N PHE A 79 -0.81 -7.52 6.12
CA PHE A 79 -2.07 -6.91 6.50
C PHE A 79 -1.84 -5.42 6.77
N VAL A 80 -2.55 -4.55 6.05
CA VAL A 80 -2.71 -3.13 6.39
C VAL A 80 -4.02 -2.94 7.14
N ASN A 81 -3.94 -2.69 8.45
CA ASN A 81 -5.09 -2.38 9.30
C ASN A 81 -5.22 -0.86 9.43
N GLY A 82 -6.37 -0.30 9.05
CA GLY A 82 -6.65 1.13 9.15
C GLY A 82 -7.13 1.60 10.51
N LYS A 83 -7.60 0.67 11.36
CA LYS A 83 -8.19 1.02 12.66
C LYS A 83 -7.14 1.33 13.73
N GLY A 84 -5.96 0.71 13.65
CA GLY A 84 -4.88 0.93 14.60
C GLY A 84 -5.12 0.29 15.97
N ASP A 85 -6.06 -0.65 16.08
CA ASP A 85 -6.42 -1.29 17.34
C ASP A 85 -5.39 -2.34 17.78
N GLN A 86 -5.31 -2.58 19.09
CA GLN A 86 -4.38 -3.55 19.69
C GLN A 86 -4.84 -5.00 19.50
N GLU A 87 -6.14 -5.21 19.29
CA GLU A 87 -6.75 -6.55 19.12
C GLU A 87 -6.16 -7.24 17.89
N ALA A 88 -6.15 -6.55 16.73
CA ALA A 88 -5.51 -7.06 15.51
C ALA A 88 -4.01 -7.38 15.69
N GLU A 89 -3.27 -6.61 16.50
CA GLU A 89 -1.87 -6.90 16.80
C GLU A 89 -1.72 -8.18 17.62
N ASP A 90 -2.53 -8.34 18.66
CA ASP A 90 -2.44 -9.46 19.59
C ASP A 90 -2.92 -10.78 18.95
N ASP A 91 -3.96 -10.71 18.13
CA ASP A 91 -4.50 -11.87 17.40
C ASP A 91 -3.52 -12.37 16.35
N LEU A 92 -2.98 -11.48 15.50
CA LEU A 92 -2.00 -11.88 14.48
C LEU A 92 -0.67 -12.31 15.10
N TYR A 93 -0.26 -11.72 16.22
CA TYR A 93 0.92 -12.18 16.95
C TYR A 93 0.72 -13.60 17.49
N THR A 94 -0.46 -13.88 18.05
CA THR A 94 -0.82 -15.20 18.58
C THR A 94 -0.90 -16.22 17.46
N LEU A 95 -1.54 -15.87 16.34
CA LEU A 95 -1.61 -16.68 15.12
C LEU A 95 -0.21 -17.02 14.60
N ALA A 96 0.68 -16.03 14.53
CA ALA A 96 2.05 -16.23 14.08
C ALA A 96 2.81 -17.20 14.99
N LYS A 97 2.78 -16.94 16.30
CA LYS A 97 3.48 -17.75 17.31
C LYS A 97 3.02 -19.21 17.29
N ASN A 98 1.71 -19.44 17.20
CA ASN A 98 1.14 -20.80 17.21
C ASN A 98 1.48 -21.61 15.95
N ASN A 99 1.79 -20.94 14.83
CA ASN A 99 2.07 -21.58 13.55
C ASN A 99 3.53 -21.48 13.10
N GLY A 100 4.42 -20.98 13.97
CA GLY A 100 5.86 -20.86 13.67
C GLY A 100 6.20 -19.83 12.59
N TYR A 101 5.41 -18.76 12.49
CA TYR A 101 5.67 -17.62 11.61
C TYR A 101 6.48 -16.54 12.33
N ASP A 102 7.30 -15.82 11.59
CA ASP A 102 7.85 -14.54 12.04
C ASP A 102 6.73 -13.50 12.06
N PHE A 103 6.60 -12.77 13.17
CA PHE A 103 5.68 -11.64 13.28
C PHE A 103 6.44 -10.31 13.20
N LEU A 104 6.14 -9.54 12.17
CA LEU A 104 6.69 -8.21 11.91
C LEU A 104 5.57 -7.17 12.05
N LEU A 105 5.83 -6.13 12.83
CA LEU A 105 4.88 -5.06 13.10
C LEU A 105 5.49 -3.71 12.77
N TRP A 106 4.86 -3.02 11.83
CA TRP A 106 4.99 -1.59 11.64
C TRP A 106 3.78 -0.89 12.28
N SER A 107 4.04 0.09 13.13
CA SER A 107 3.00 0.86 13.81
C SER A 107 3.58 2.19 14.26
N PRO A 108 2.86 3.32 14.10
CA PRO A 108 3.36 4.63 14.48
C PRO A 108 3.48 4.78 16.01
N SER A 109 2.72 4.02 16.79
CA SER A 109 2.57 4.23 18.24
C SER A 109 2.79 2.97 19.09
N SER A 110 2.70 1.76 18.53
CA SER A 110 2.83 0.52 19.30
C SER A 110 4.23 0.29 19.83
N LYS A 111 4.32 -0.15 21.10
CA LYS A 111 5.58 -0.56 21.75
C LYS A 111 6.07 -1.93 21.26
N ARG A 112 5.21 -2.71 20.57
CA ARG A 112 5.56 -4.00 19.97
C ARG A 112 6.25 -3.82 18.60
N HIS A 113 6.37 -2.58 18.11
CA HIS A 113 7.06 -2.25 16.86
C HIS A 113 8.41 -2.96 16.76
N ASN A 114 8.62 -3.69 15.66
CA ASN A 114 9.85 -4.44 15.42
C ASN A 114 10.24 -4.49 13.92
N PHE A 115 9.61 -3.65 13.10
CA PHE A 115 9.85 -3.58 11.67
C PHE A 115 10.12 -2.15 11.23
N ASN A 116 11.40 -1.78 11.23
CA ASN A 116 11.90 -0.55 10.63
C ASN A 116 11.82 -0.71 9.10
N TYR A 117 10.95 0.05 8.44
CA TYR A 117 10.68 -0.10 7.01
C TYR A 117 11.64 0.75 6.17
N SER A 118 12.62 0.11 5.53
CA SER A 118 13.52 0.79 4.61
C SER A 118 12.98 0.75 3.19
N LEU A 119 12.32 1.84 2.82
CA LEU A 119 11.59 1.93 1.57
C LEU A 119 12.49 2.20 0.35
N PHE A 120 13.57 2.97 0.55
CA PHE A 120 14.42 3.46 -0.54
C PHE A 120 15.74 2.69 -0.68
N GLN A 121 16.03 1.75 0.22
CA GLN A 121 17.27 0.98 0.19
C GLN A 121 17.35 0.12 -1.08
N ASN A 122 18.49 0.21 -1.76
CA ASN A 122 18.78 -0.51 -3.02
C ASN A 122 17.76 -0.25 -4.15
N LYS A 123 17.03 0.87 -4.12
CA LYS A 123 16.07 1.24 -5.17
C LYS A 123 16.66 2.30 -6.12
N SER A 124 16.18 2.32 -7.35
CA SER A 124 16.63 3.30 -8.36
C SER A 124 16.05 4.69 -8.09
N ALA A 125 16.63 5.72 -8.72
CA ALA A 125 16.12 7.09 -8.59
C ALA A 125 14.68 7.23 -9.10
N GLU A 126 14.33 6.52 -10.17
CA GLU A 126 12.98 6.50 -10.75
C GLU A 126 11.98 5.89 -9.79
N TYR A 127 12.38 4.84 -9.06
CA TYR A 127 11.54 4.18 -8.07
C TYR A 127 11.18 5.13 -6.93
N VAL A 128 12.21 5.69 -6.30
CA VAL A 128 12.08 6.60 -5.16
C VAL A 128 11.29 7.85 -5.58
N THR A 129 11.55 8.38 -6.78
CA THR A 129 10.81 9.51 -7.33
C THR A 129 9.33 9.18 -7.55
N ALA A 130 9.01 8.05 -8.19
CA ALA A 130 7.61 7.67 -8.40
C ALA A 130 6.84 7.54 -7.09
N MET A 131 7.51 7.02 -6.05
CA MET A 131 6.95 6.87 -4.73
C MET A 131 6.71 8.20 -4.01
N ILE A 132 7.68 9.13 -4.06
CA ILE A 132 7.51 10.48 -3.52
C ILE A 132 6.38 11.22 -4.26
N MET A 133 6.30 11.08 -5.59
CA MET A 133 5.24 11.67 -6.39
C MET A 133 3.85 11.11 -6.06
N GLU A 134 3.75 9.82 -5.72
CA GLU A 134 2.48 9.22 -5.28
C GLU A 134 2.02 9.79 -3.94
N ILE A 135 2.94 10.02 -2.99
CA ILE A 135 2.66 10.67 -1.70
C ILE A 135 2.21 12.12 -1.92
N GLU A 136 2.90 12.85 -2.80
CA GLU A 136 2.61 14.25 -3.13
C GLU A 136 1.26 14.41 -3.82
N ARG A 137 0.92 13.53 -4.77
CA ARG A 137 -0.38 13.56 -5.47
C ARG A 137 -1.55 13.51 -4.50
N TYR A 138 -1.43 12.72 -3.43
CA TYR A 138 -2.46 12.63 -2.41
C TYR A 138 -2.57 13.91 -1.57
N ALA A 139 -1.45 14.60 -1.33
CA ALA A 139 -1.43 15.84 -0.57
C ALA A 139 -2.10 17.02 -1.30
N ASN A 140 -2.16 16.99 -2.64
CA ASN A 140 -2.55 18.13 -3.48
C ASN A 140 -3.68 17.79 -4.49
N ALA A 141 -4.60 16.90 -4.12
CA ALA A 141 -5.64 16.35 -5.02
C ALA A 141 -6.67 17.37 -5.56
N GLU A 142 -6.59 18.65 -5.19
CA GLU A 142 -7.61 19.67 -5.53
C GLU A 142 -7.22 20.64 -6.68
N ALA A 143 -6.08 20.48 -7.35
CA ALA A 143 -5.66 21.39 -8.42
C ALA A 143 -6.21 21.01 -9.83
N THR A 144 -6.65 22.00 -10.60
CA THR A 144 -7.14 21.88 -11.99
C THR A 144 -6.18 21.10 -12.90
N GLN A 145 -6.72 20.31 -13.84
CA GLN A 145 -5.97 19.27 -14.56
C GLN A 145 -4.78 19.76 -15.42
N SER A 146 -4.82 20.96 -16.02
CA SER A 146 -3.73 21.43 -16.89
C SER A 146 -2.55 22.01 -16.12
N ASP A 147 -2.83 22.92 -15.18
CA ASP A 147 -1.79 23.60 -14.39
C ASP A 147 -1.13 22.60 -13.44
N SER A 148 -1.92 21.69 -12.87
CA SER A 148 -1.37 20.63 -12.02
C SER A 148 -0.45 19.67 -12.77
N LEU A 149 -0.69 19.38 -14.06
CA LEU A 149 0.19 18.49 -14.83
C LEU A 149 1.56 19.14 -15.09
N HIS A 150 1.58 20.43 -15.44
CA HIS A 150 2.82 21.17 -15.63
C HIS A 150 3.67 21.20 -14.34
N TYR A 151 3.06 21.58 -13.22
CA TYR A 151 3.75 21.61 -11.93
C TYR A 151 4.20 20.22 -11.47
N LYS A 152 3.41 19.17 -11.70
CA LYS A 152 3.79 17.78 -11.38
C LYS A 152 5.05 17.34 -12.13
N GLU A 153 5.20 17.70 -13.40
CA GLU A 153 6.41 17.38 -14.17
C GLU A 153 7.64 18.15 -13.65
N ILE A 154 7.47 19.40 -13.21
CA ILE A 154 8.55 20.15 -12.56
C ILE A 154 8.94 19.49 -11.22
N THR A 155 7.96 19.17 -10.37
CA THR A 155 8.19 18.51 -9.07
C THR A 155 8.91 17.18 -9.27
N LYS A 156 8.47 16.37 -10.24
CA LYS A 156 9.12 15.10 -10.59
C LYS A 156 10.57 15.29 -10.98
N ARG A 157 10.88 16.29 -11.82
CA ARG A 157 12.27 16.61 -12.20
C ARG A 157 13.12 17.00 -11.00
N VAL A 158 12.58 17.85 -10.11
CA VAL A 158 13.28 18.26 -8.89
C VAL A 158 13.54 17.08 -7.95
N VAL A 159 12.52 16.26 -7.69
CA VAL A 159 12.66 15.06 -6.85
C VAL A 159 13.69 14.11 -7.46
N GLN A 160 13.61 13.84 -8.76
CA GLN A 160 14.56 12.97 -9.45
C GLN A 160 16.00 13.48 -9.32
N LEU A 161 16.23 14.79 -9.50
CA LEU A 161 17.55 15.42 -9.34
C LEU A 161 18.10 15.24 -7.92
N ILE A 162 17.28 15.51 -6.90
CA ILE A 162 17.67 15.36 -5.49
C ILE A 162 18.04 13.90 -5.23
N VAL A 163 17.17 12.97 -5.59
CA VAL A 163 17.37 11.54 -5.33
C VAL A 163 18.57 10.98 -6.09
N SER A 164 18.73 11.31 -7.38
CA SER A 164 19.87 10.83 -8.17
C SER A 164 21.18 11.31 -7.59
N THR A 165 21.25 12.55 -7.10
CA THR A 165 22.44 13.09 -6.44
C THR A 165 22.87 12.26 -5.22
N PHE A 166 21.91 11.78 -4.42
CA PHE A 166 22.19 10.89 -3.28
C PHE A 166 22.68 9.51 -3.74
N ILE A 167 21.98 8.90 -4.71
CA ILE A 167 22.32 7.56 -5.23
C ILE A 167 23.71 7.56 -5.87
N ASP A 168 24.00 8.55 -6.72
CA ASP A 168 25.29 8.69 -7.41
C ASP A 168 26.43 8.83 -6.39
N ALA A 169 26.19 9.60 -5.32
CA ALA A 169 27.14 9.78 -4.22
C ALA A 169 27.21 8.58 -3.25
N ASN A 170 26.41 7.53 -3.47
CA ASN A 170 26.29 6.36 -2.60
C ASN A 170 25.93 6.73 -1.15
N LEU A 171 25.04 7.71 -0.99
CA LEU A 171 24.52 8.14 0.30
C LEU A 171 23.26 7.35 0.66
N PRO A 172 23.07 7.02 1.95
CA PRO A 172 21.82 6.41 2.39
C PRO A 172 20.64 7.38 2.23
N ILE A 173 19.47 6.83 1.95
CA ILE A 173 18.26 7.61 1.66
C ILE A 173 17.14 7.19 2.62
N ASP A 174 16.67 8.15 3.40
CA ASP A 174 15.39 8.15 4.12
C ASP A 174 14.80 9.57 4.03
N PHE A 175 13.58 9.78 4.53
CA PHE A 175 12.95 11.10 4.49
C PHE A 175 13.69 12.14 5.33
N GLY A 176 14.34 11.74 6.42
CA GLY A 176 15.14 12.64 7.27
C GLY A 176 16.37 13.17 6.54
N GLN A 177 17.12 12.30 5.86
CA GLN A 177 18.28 12.65 5.04
C GLN A 177 17.87 13.52 3.86
N LEU A 178 16.81 13.15 3.15
CA LEU A 178 16.26 13.94 2.05
C LEU A 178 15.88 15.34 2.54
N TYR A 179 15.13 15.47 3.64
CA TYR A 179 14.76 16.77 4.19
C TYR A 179 15.98 17.61 4.60
N ALA A 180 16.96 17.00 5.28
CA ALA A 180 18.13 17.68 5.82
C ALA A 180 19.06 18.24 4.74
N GLN A 181 19.29 17.51 3.64
CA GLN A 181 20.29 17.90 2.62
C GLN A 181 19.67 18.45 1.33
N SER A 182 18.36 18.42 1.17
CA SER A 182 17.68 18.90 -0.06
C SER A 182 17.66 20.42 -0.24
N SER A 183 18.33 21.21 0.60
CA SER A 183 18.52 22.64 0.28
C SER A 183 19.43 22.80 -0.95
N GLN A 184 19.40 23.97 -1.60
CA GLN A 184 20.34 24.29 -2.67
C GLN A 184 21.79 23.98 -2.26
N THR A 185 22.18 24.50 -1.10
CA THR A 185 23.53 24.34 -0.55
C THR A 185 23.85 22.89 -0.22
N GLY A 186 22.88 22.15 0.34
CA GLY A 186 23.07 20.74 0.68
C GLY A 186 23.32 19.87 -0.55
N ILE A 187 22.51 20.03 -1.61
CA ILE A 187 22.71 19.28 -2.86
C ILE A 187 24.02 19.66 -3.53
N THR A 188 24.37 20.95 -3.62
CA THR A 188 25.67 21.35 -4.20
C THR A 188 26.86 20.82 -3.39
N ASN A 189 26.72 20.70 -2.06
CA ASN A 189 27.74 20.11 -1.21
C ASN A 189 27.89 18.61 -1.45
N ILE A 190 26.80 17.87 -1.70
CA ILE A 190 26.86 16.46 -2.07
C ILE A 190 27.61 16.30 -3.41
N VAL A 191 27.25 17.10 -4.42
CA VAL A 191 27.92 17.08 -5.74
C VAL A 191 29.41 17.40 -5.60
N ALA A 192 29.76 18.44 -4.85
CA ALA A 192 31.16 18.84 -4.64
C ALA A 192 31.99 17.73 -4.00
N ASN A 193 31.41 16.99 -3.04
CA ASN A 193 32.08 15.90 -2.31
C ASN A 193 31.97 14.54 -2.99
N ASN A 194 31.20 14.41 -4.08
CA ASN A 194 31.06 13.14 -4.79
C ASN A 194 32.38 12.75 -5.46
N LYS A 195 32.98 11.64 -4.99
CA LYS A 195 34.28 11.15 -5.47
C LYS A 195 34.20 10.48 -6.85
N LYS A 196 33.00 10.11 -7.31
CA LYS A 196 32.80 9.47 -8.62
C LYS A 196 32.74 10.47 -9.77
N LEU A 197 32.50 11.75 -9.48
CA LEU A 197 32.40 12.80 -10.50
C LEU A 197 33.75 13.47 -10.75
N SER A 198 34.07 13.67 -12.02
CA SER A 198 35.17 14.53 -12.46
C SER A 198 34.90 16.01 -12.13
N PRO A 199 35.94 16.87 -12.11
CA PRO A 199 35.75 18.30 -11.88
C PRO A 199 34.74 18.96 -12.85
N VAL A 200 34.76 18.57 -14.12
CA VAL A 200 33.86 19.08 -15.16
C VAL A 200 32.42 18.65 -14.91
N GLU A 201 32.19 17.41 -14.50
CA GLU A 201 30.84 16.92 -14.17
C GLU A 201 30.26 17.62 -12.94
N LYS A 202 31.09 17.88 -11.92
CA LYS A 202 30.68 18.65 -10.73
C LYS A 202 30.27 20.07 -11.10
N GLU A 203 31.06 20.74 -11.94
CA GLU A 203 30.74 22.09 -12.41
C GLU A 203 29.42 22.11 -13.19
N ARG A 204 29.24 21.15 -14.11
CA ARG A 204 28.00 21.02 -14.89
C ARG A 204 26.77 20.79 -14.01
N GLN A 205 26.82 19.83 -13.09
CA GLN A 205 25.69 19.54 -12.20
C GLN A 205 25.40 20.72 -11.26
N ASN A 206 26.42 21.37 -10.71
CA ASN A 206 26.22 22.56 -9.88
C ASN A 206 25.60 23.72 -10.66
N ALA A 207 26.01 23.95 -11.91
CA ALA A 207 25.42 24.96 -12.77
C ALA A 207 23.93 24.65 -13.07
N GLU A 208 23.58 23.39 -13.29
CA GLU A 208 22.20 22.94 -13.44
C GLU A 208 21.38 23.23 -12.18
N ILE A 209 21.85 22.82 -10.99
CA ILE A 209 21.19 23.07 -9.70
C ILE A 209 20.97 24.56 -9.47
N ILE A 210 22.00 25.39 -9.71
CA ILE A 210 21.92 26.85 -9.53
C ILE A 210 20.93 27.46 -10.51
N SER A 211 20.92 27.03 -11.77
CA SER A 211 20.00 27.55 -12.78
C SER A 211 18.55 27.19 -12.46
N MET A 212 18.29 25.94 -12.04
CA MET A 212 16.99 25.49 -11.55
C MET A 212 16.53 26.30 -10.35
N TRP A 213 17.39 26.53 -9.36
CA TRP A 213 17.03 27.26 -8.15
C TRP A 213 16.72 28.74 -8.38
N LYS A 214 17.33 29.37 -9.40
CA LYS A 214 17.04 30.76 -9.79
C LYS A 214 15.66 30.94 -10.40
N ASN A 215 15.09 29.87 -10.98
CA ASN A 215 13.74 29.91 -11.51
C ASN A 215 12.73 29.82 -10.34
N LYS A 216 11.94 30.87 -10.13
CA LYS A 216 10.95 30.97 -9.03
C LYS A 216 9.94 29.82 -9.03
N GLU A 217 9.52 29.37 -10.20
CA GLU A 217 8.55 28.28 -10.33
C GLU A 217 9.14 26.95 -9.88
N ILE A 218 10.35 26.63 -10.35
CA ILE A 218 11.09 25.44 -9.95
C ILE A 218 11.40 25.50 -8.45
N GLN A 219 11.79 26.66 -7.93
CA GLN A 219 12.03 26.87 -6.50
C GLN A 219 10.79 26.57 -5.64
N THR A 220 9.59 26.95 -6.11
CA THR A 220 8.33 26.61 -5.43
C THR A 220 8.11 25.09 -5.38
N GLN A 221 8.27 24.41 -6.51
CA GLN A 221 8.12 22.94 -6.57
C GLN A 221 9.20 22.20 -5.77
N TRP A 222 10.40 22.77 -5.72
CA TRP A 222 11.48 22.28 -4.88
C TRP A 222 11.10 22.36 -3.40
N ASN A 223 10.62 23.52 -2.95
CA ASN A 223 10.16 23.67 -1.57
C ASN A 223 8.97 22.75 -1.26
N LEU A 224 8.08 22.51 -2.22
CA LEU A 224 6.99 21.54 -2.07
C LEU A 224 7.53 20.12 -1.84
N ALA A 225 8.49 19.66 -2.66
CA ALA A 225 9.13 18.37 -2.47
C ALA A 225 9.81 18.25 -1.09
N ARG A 226 10.52 19.31 -0.67
CA ARG A 226 11.14 19.36 0.66
C ARG A 226 10.12 19.31 1.80
N ASN A 227 8.97 19.95 1.64
CA ASN A 227 7.88 19.87 2.61
C ASN A 227 7.33 18.45 2.70
N THR A 228 7.17 17.74 1.59
CA THR A 228 6.81 16.31 1.59
C THR A 228 7.83 15.48 2.38
N PHE A 229 9.14 15.71 2.16
CA PHE A 229 10.19 15.02 2.94
C PHE A 229 10.07 15.32 4.44
N LYS A 230 9.86 16.60 4.79
CA LYS A 230 9.69 17.03 6.18
C LYS A 230 8.49 16.35 6.84
N LEU A 231 7.34 16.33 6.16
CA LEU A 231 6.11 15.72 6.66
C LEU A 231 6.35 14.24 6.97
N MET A 232 6.94 13.50 6.03
CA MET A 232 7.23 12.09 6.22
C MET A 232 8.29 11.82 7.30
N ALA A 233 9.32 12.67 7.39
CA ALA A 233 10.32 12.57 8.46
C ALA A 233 9.71 12.81 9.86
N ASN A 234 8.72 13.71 9.96
CA ASN A 234 8.04 13.99 11.22
C ASN A 234 7.13 12.84 11.70
N LEU A 235 6.73 11.92 10.81
CA LEU A 235 6.00 10.70 11.19
C LEU A 235 6.87 9.67 11.89
N ASP A 236 8.18 9.82 11.75
CA ASP A 236 9.18 8.97 12.36
C ASP A 236 10.23 9.82 13.07
N PRO A 237 9.86 10.52 14.17
CA PRO A 237 10.77 11.46 14.84
C PRO A 237 12.00 10.76 15.42
N ASN A 238 11.91 9.46 15.70
CA ASN A 238 13.02 8.65 16.21
C ASN A 238 13.87 8.03 15.09
N ASN A 239 13.45 8.17 13.83
CA ASN A 239 14.04 7.52 12.66
C ASN A 239 14.19 5.99 12.86
N ASP A 240 13.14 5.35 13.38
CA ASP A 240 13.09 3.92 13.69
C ASP A 240 11.92 3.19 12.99
N ARG A 241 11.12 3.87 12.15
CA ARG A 241 9.97 3.30 11.43
C ARG A 241 10.09 3.37 9.92
N LEU A 242 10.58 4.48 9.37
CA LEU A 242 10.74 4.77 7.94
C LEU A 242 12.23 5.02 7.60
N SER A 243 13.12 4.34 8.31
CA SER A 243 14.56 4.55 8.26
C SER A 243 15.30 3.54 7.39
N TRP A 244 16.41 3.98 6.81
CA TRP A 244 17.41 3.06 6.25
C TRP A 244 18.24 2.35 7.32
N LYS A 245 18.41 2.96 8.51
CA LYS A 245 19.27 2.42 9.54
C LYS A 245 18.58 1.27 10.25
N ASN A 246 19.20 0.08 10.23
CA ASN A 246 18.62 -1.18 10.72
C ASN A 246 17.26 -1.52 10.06
N GLY A 247 16.96 -0.88 8.92
CA GLY A 247 15.72 -1.08 8.20
C GLY A 247 15.76 -2.35 7.36
N ARG A 248 14.57 -2.87 7.06
CA ARG A 248 14.35 -3.97 6.12
C ARG A 248 13.43 -3.50 5.01
N THR A 249 13.71 -3.93 3.79
CA THR A 249 12.83 -3.66 2.65
C THR A 249 11.65 -4.63 2.67
N LEU A 250 10.55 -4.28 1.97
CA LEU A 250 9.46 -5.23 1.76
C LEU A 250 9.92 -6.45 0.94
N GLU A 251 10.88 -6.24 0.05
CA GLU A 251 11.49 -7.30 -0.75
C GLU A 251 12.19 -8.34 0.14
N ASP A 252 12.91 -7.92 1.18
CA ASP A 252 13.54 -8.81 2.17
C ASP A 252 12.49 -9.65 2.92
N VAL A 253 11.33 -9.05 3.22
CA VAL A 253 10.22 -9.75 3.88
C VAL A 253 9.59 -10.78 2.95
N ILE A 254 9.29 -10.37 1.71
CA ILE A 254 8.69 -11.25 0.70
C ILE A 254 9.60 -12.44 0.43
N GLN A 255 10.90 -12.18 0.21
CA GLN A 255 11.89 -13.19 -0.15
C GLN A 255 12.43 -13.99 1.05
N SER A 256 11.94 -13.71 2.27
CA SER A 256 12.37 -14.43 3.47
C SER A 256 12.18 -15.95 3.32
N LYS A 257 13.19 -16.70 3.76
CA LYS A 257 13.11 -18.16 3.83
C LYS A 257 12.09 -18.61 4.90
N ARG A 258 11.86 -17.79 5.93
CA ARG A 258 10.87 -18.06 6.98
C ARG A 258 9.50 -17.52 6.55
N LYS A 259 8.44 -18.22 6.96
CA LYS A 259 7.08 -17.75 6.75
C LYS A 259 6.84 -16.53 7.64
N THR A 260 6.25 -15.48 7.08
CA THR A 260 6.16 -14.18 7.76
C THR A 260 4.74 -13.62 7.71
N ILE A 261 4.30 -13.05 8.84
CA ILE A 261 3.16 -12.15 8.94
C ILE A 261 3.72 -10.73 9.15
N LEU A 262 3.41 -9.81 8.24
CA LEU A 262 3.73 -8.40 8.37
C LEU A 262 2.43 -7.61 8.56
N LEU A 263 2.29 -6.96 9.72
CA LEU A 263 1.17 -6.07 10.03
C LEU A 263 1.65 -4.62 9.93
N PHE A 264 1.00 -3.82 9.09
CA PHE A 264 1.00 -2.37 9.17
C PHE A 264 -0.24 -1.95 9.95
N ASN A 265 -0.09 -1.70 11.24
CA ASN A 265 -1.17 -1.23 12.08
C ASN A 265 -1.19 0.30 12.08
N LEU A 266 -2.11 0.88 11.33
CA LEU A 266 -2.20 2.31 11.07
C LEU A 266 -3.37 2.89 11.87
N ASP A 267 -3.17 4.00 12.58
CA ASP A 267 -4.24 4.72 13.28
C ASP A 267 -4.86 5.78 12.37
N ILE A 268 -5.65 5.36 11.37
CA ILE A 268 -6.25 6.28 10.39
C ILE A 268 -7.24 7.23 11.07
N LEU A 269 -7.82 6.85 12.22
CA LEU A 269 -8.70 7.73 12.98
C LEU A 269 -7.94 8.89 13.64
N GLY A 270 -6.79 8.61 14.25
CA GLY A 270 -5.97 9.61 14.93
C GLY A 270 -5.23 10.54 13.97
N ASN A 271 -4.65 9.99 12.89
CA ASN A 271 -3.94 10.79 11.89
C ASN A 271 -4.22 10.31 10.45
N PRO A 272 -5.38 10.68 9.87
CA PRO A 272 -5.88 10.09 8.63
C PRO A 272 -4.97 10.36 7.42
N ILE A 273 -4.50 11.61 7.27
CA ILE A 273 -3.73 12.01 6.10
C ILE A 273 -2.39 11.27 6.08
N ASP A 274 -1.70 11.23 7.22
CA ASP A 274 -0.35 10.69 7.28
C ASP A 274 -0.34 9.17 7.26
N ASN A 275 -1.27 8.52 7.96
CA ASN A 275 -1.38 7.06 7.89
C ASN A 275 -1.84 6.60 6.51
N ALA A 276 -2.69 7.35 5.81
CA ALA A 276 -3.01 7.07 4.42
C ALA A 276 -1.78 7.19 3.49
N ARG A 277 -0.86 8.13 3.75
CA ARG A 277 0.41 8.21 2.99
C ARG A 277 1.26 6.96 3.17
N VAL A 278 1.42 6.48 4.41
CA VAL A 278 2.16 5.24 4.68
C VAL A 278 1.51 4.03 4.02
N ALA A 279 0.18 3.91 4.10
CA ALA A 279 -0.56 2.83 3.42
C ALA A 279 -0.34 2.86 1.90
N ARG A 280 -0.41 4.05 1.28
CA ARG A 280 -0.17 4.23 -0.16
C ARG A 280 1.26 3.87 -0.56
N MET A 281 2.25 4.28 0.24
CA MET A 281 3.65 3.90 0.04
C MET A 281 3.82 2.39 0.04
N PHE A 282 3.21 1.73 1.02
CA PHE A 282 3.22 0.27 1.10
C PHE A 282 2.57 -0.37 -0.14
N ILE A 283 1.42 0.12 -0.61
CA ILE A 283 0.76 -0.40 -1.81
C ILE A 283 1.64 -0.23 -3.05
N THR A 284 2.25 0.95 -3.23
CA THR A 284 3.16 1.20 -4.35
C THR A 284 4.39 0.30 -4.29
N ASP A 285 4.99 0.14 -3.10
CA ASP A 285 6.14 -0.74 -2.88
C ASP A 285 5.77 -2.21 -3.15
N LEU A 286 4.62 -2.68 -2.66
CA LEU A 286 4.11 -4.02 -2.94
C LEU A 286 3.88 -4.25 -4.43
N LYS A 287 3.25 -3.30 -5.14
CA LYS A 287 3.06 -3.36 -6.60
C LYS A 287 4.41 -3.49 -7.31
N GLN A 288 5.40 -2.71 -6.93
CA GLN A 288 6.71 -2.74 -7.61
C GLN A 288 7.51 -4.01 -7.28
N ASN A 289 7.32 -4.60 -6.09
CA ASN A 289 7.97 -5.85 -5.67
C ASN A 289 7.13 -7.11 -5.97
N VAL A 290 5.94 -7.00 -6.57
CA VAL A 290 5.02 -8.13 -6.80
C VAL A 290 5.68 -9.32 -7.52
N ARG A 291 6.61 -9.03 -8.43
CA ARG A 291 7.32 -10.04 -9.24
C ARG A 291 8.22 -10.94 -8.38
N THR A 292 8.75 -10.42 -7.28
CA THR A 292 9.69 -11.16 -6.42
C THR A 292 8.99 -12.26 -5.63
N VAL A 293 7.67 -12.15 -5.42
CA VAL A 293 6.84 -13.18 -4.77
C VAL A 293 7.00 -14.52 -5.48
N LYS A 294 6.99 -14.54 -6.82
CA LYS A 294 7.12 -15.75 -7.62
C LYS A 294 8.45 -16.48 -7.40
N ASN A 295 9.52 -15.75 -7.08
CA ASN A 295 10.85 -16.31 -6.83
C ASN A 295 10.91 -17.18 -5.57
N THR A 296 9.93 -17.00 -4.66
CA THR A 296 9.90 -17.70 -3.37
C THR A 296 9.27 -19.09 -3.45
N GLY A 297 8.53 -19.38 -4.53
CA GLY A 297 7.68 -20.57 -4.63
C GLY A 297 6.48 -20.56 -3.68
N ARG A 298 6.25 -19.46 -2.93
CA ARG A 298 5.12 -19.27 -2.01
C ARG A 298 4.18 -18.19 -2.52
N GLN A 299 2.92 -18.31 -2.15
CA GLN A 299 1.95 -17.24 -2.37
C GLN A 299 2.01 -16.20 -1.24
N LEU A 300 1.52 -15.01 -1.56
CA LEU A 300 1.36 -13.90 -0.62
C LEU A 300 -0.14 -13.59 -0.50
N MET A 301 -0.64 -13.51 0.73
CA MET A 301 -1.94 -12.90 1.00
C MET A 301 -1.75 -11.45 1.44
N ALA A 302 -2.47 -10.53 0.80
CA ALA A 302 -2.45 -9.11 1.10
C ALA A 302 -3.86 -8.66 1.51
N LEU A 303 -4.01 -8.32 2.79
CA LEU A 303 -5.26 -7.86 3.40
C LEU A 303 -5.21 -6.34 3.60
N PHE A 304 -6.27 -5.65 3.21
CA PHE A 304 -6.38 -4.20 3.38
C PHE A 304 -7.72 -3.89 4.07
N ASP A 305 -7.68 -3.56 5.35
CA ASP A 305 -8.86 -3.00 6.04
C ASP A 305 -9.01 -1.51 5.75
N GLU A 306 -10.24 -1.03 5.73
CA GLU A 306 -10.59 0.37 5.44
C GLU A 306 -9.97 0.93 4.15
N PHE A 307 -9.82 0.08 3.12
CA PHE A 307 -9.13 0.40 1.87
C PHE A 307 -9.56 1.73 1.23
N GLY A 308 -10.84 2.09 1.34
CA GLY A 308 -11.37 3.34 0.79
C GLY A 308 -10.65 4.61 1.27
N SER A 309 -10.05 4.60 2.47
CA SER A 309 -9.34 5.76 3.03
C SER A 309 -7.98 6.04 2.37
N PHE A 310 -7.33 5.00 1.83
CA PHE A 310 -6.00 5.07 1.22
C PHE A 310 -5.94 4.50 -0.20
N ALA A 311 -7.09 4.36 -0.86
CA ALA A 311 -7.20 3.77 -2.18
C ALA A 311 -6.38 4.53 -3.25
N THR A 312 -5.61 3.78 -4.05
CA THR A 312 -4.72 4.30 -5.11
C THR A 312 -4.88 3.48 -6.39
N MET A 313 -4.62 4.11 -7.54
CA MET A 313 -4.59 3.47 -8.86
C MET A 313 -3.61 2.29 -8.94
N ASP A 314 -2.56 2.30 -8.11
CA ASP A 314 -1.62 1.21 -7.97
C ASP A 314 -2.30 -0.09 -7.50
N MET A 315 -3.36 0.02 -6.68
CA MET A 315 -4.12 -1.15 -6.24
C MET A 315 -4.86 -1.82 -7.39
N ALA A 316 -5.43 -1.05 -8.32
CA ALA A 316 -6.11 -1.63 -9.49
C ALA A 316 -5.12 -2.45 -10.33
N THR A 317 -3.91 -1.93 -10.51
CA THR A 317 -2.84 -2.65 -11.22
C THR A 317 -2.41 -3.92 -10.46
N LEU A 318 -2.31 -3.84 -9.13
CA LEU A 318 -1.97 -4.99 -8.28
C LEU A 318 -3.05 -6.09 -8.36
N LEU A 319 -4.34 -5.74 -8.36
CA LEU A 319 -5.43 -6.69 -8.54
C LEU A 319 -5.42 -7.35 -9.92
N GLU A 320 -5.19 -6.57 -10.97
CA GLU A 320 -5.18 -7.06 -12.36
C GLU A 320 -3.99 -8.02 -12.63
N GLN A 321 -2.81 -7.71 -12.09
CA GLN A 321 -1.57 -8.40 -12.44
C GLN A 321 -1.04 -9.35 -11.36
N GLY A 322 -1.36 -9.09 -10.09
CA GLY A 322 -0.80 -9.79 -8.92
C GLY A 322 -1.08 -11.28 -8.90
N ARG A 323 -2.22 -11.70 -9.48
CA ARG A 323 -2.58 -13.10 -9.67
C ARG A 323 -1.47 -13.93 -10.31
N SER A 324 -0.88 -13.42 -11.39
CA SER A 324 0.16 -14.12 -12.16
C SER A 324 1.47 -14.33 -11.38
N PHE A 325 1.62 -13.62 -10.26
CA PHE A 325 2.77 -13.68 -9.36
C PHE A 325 2.43 -14.34 -8.01
N GLY A 326 1.22 -14.86 -7.83
CA GLY A 326 0.81 -15.56 -6.61
C GLY A 326 0.39 -14.65 -5.46
N VAL A 327 -0.06 -13.43 -5.76
CA VAL A 327 -0.61 -12.50 -4.76
C VAL A 327 -2.14 -12.59 -4.72
N ASN A 328 -2.69 -12.94 -3.56
CA ASN A 328 -4.11 -12.95 -3.28
C ASN A 328 -4.47 -11.67 -2.52
N VAL A 329 -5.36 -10.85 -3.08
CA VAL A 329 -5.70 -9.52 -2.51
C VAL A 329 -7.12 -9.55 -1.96
N VAL A 330 -7.29 -9.10 -0.72
CA VAL A 330 -8.58 -8.92 -0.06
C VAL A 330 -8.71 -7.46 0.37
N LEU A 331 -9.76 -6.78 -0.12
CA LEU A 331 -10.04 -5.38 0.16
C LEU A 331 -11.31 -5.26 0.99
N SER A 332 -11.20 -4.72 2.20
CA SER A 332 -12.35 -4.36 3.04
C SER A 332 -12.66 -2.87 2.90
N MET A 333 -13.93 -2.53 2.68
CA MET A 333 -14.39 -1.15 2.58
C MET A 333 -15.82 -0.98 3.10
N GLN A 334 -16.14 0.24 3.56
CA GLN A 334 -17.48 0.55 4.05
C GLN A 334 -18.44 0.92 2.93
N THR A 335 -18.00 1.78 2.02
CA THR A 335 -18.80 2.30 0.91
C THR A 335 -17.98 2.34 -0.37
N ILE A 336 -18.68 2.18 -1.50
CA ILE A 336 -18.09 2.33 -2.85
C ILE A 336 -17.84 3.82 -3.16
N SER A 337 -18.56 4.73 -2.48
CA SER A 337 -18.45 6.18 -2.65
C SER A 337 -17.01 6.70 -2.51
N ASN A 338 -16.22 6.12 -1.61
CA ASN A 338 -14.81 6.45 -1.43
C ASN A 338 -13.96 6.16 -2.69
N LEU A 339 -14.33 5.13 -3.46
CA LEU A 339 -13.66 4.83 -4.73
C LEU A 339 -14.10 5.79 -5.82
N THR A 340 -15.39 6.13 -5.89
CA THR A 340 -15.92 7.04 -6.91
C THR A 340 -15.44 8.48 -6.73
N ASN A 341 -15.07 8.87 -5.50
CA ASN A 341 -14.41 10.15 -5.22
C ASN A 341 -13.03 10.26 -5.88
N ILE A 342 -12.35 9.14 -6.13
CA ILE A 342 -11.11 9.12 -6.91
C ILE A 342 -11.47 9.21 -8.40
N SER A 343 -12.23 8.25 -8.91
CA SER A 343 -12.91 8.33 -10.20
C SER A 343 -13.89 7.16 -10.37
N ARG A 344 -14.89 7.32 -11.25
CA ARG A 344 -15.82 6.22 -11.58
C ARG A 344 -15.10 5.07 -12.29
N GLU A 345 -14.13 5.38 -13.15
CA GLU A 345 -13.30 4.40 -13.85
C GLU A 345 -12.47 3.59 -12.85
N PHE A 346 -11.89 4.24 -11.85
CA PHE A 346 -11.16 3.57 -10.77
C PHE A 346 -12.07 2.62 -9.98
N ALA A 347 -13.24 3.10 -9.54
CA ALA A 347 -14.21 2.27 -8.82
C ALA A 347 -14.62 1.04 -9.65
N SER A 348 -14.91 1.22 -10.94
CA SER A 348 -15.25 0.14 -11.86
C SER A 348 -14.12 -0.89 -12.00
N ARG A 349 -12.86 -0.43 -12.10
CA ARG A 349 -11.70 -1.33 -12.15
C ARG A 349 -11.53 -2.14 -10.87
N ILE A 350 -11.65 -1.52 -9.70
CA ILE A 350 -11.55 -2.24 -8.42
C ILE A 350 -12.66 -3.28 -8.31
N LEU A 351 -13.92 -2.88 -8.52
CA LEU A 351 -15.07 -3.78 -8.40
C LEU A 351 -15.07 -4.88 -9.46
N GLY A 352 -14.60 -4.58 -10.68
CA GLY A 352 -14.48 -5.54 -11.78
C GLY A 352 -13.38 -6.58 -11.56
N ASN A 353 -12.36 -6.26 -10.77
CA ASN A 353 -11.31 -7.20 -10.38
C ASN A 353 -11.51 -7.83 -8.99
N CYS A 354 -12.60 -7.50 -8.29
CA CYS A 354 -13.04 -8.20 -7.09
C CYS A 354 -14.15 -9.19 -7.48
N ASN A 355 -13.77 -10.35 -8.00
CA ASN A 355 -14.71 -11.36 -8.50
C ASN A 355 -15.55 -11.97 -7.39
N THR A 356 -14.97 -12.15 -6.20
CA THR A 356 -15.69 -12.59 -5.02
C THR A 356 -16.03 -11.37 -4.17
N ARG A 357 -17.31 -11.26 -3.77
CA ARG A 357 -17.80 -10.16 -2.94
C ARG A 357 -18.52 -10.73 -1.73
N ILE A 358 -18.07 -10.31 -0.54
CA ILE A 358 -18.70 -10.62 0.74
C ILE A 358 -19.37 -9.33 1.20
N ILE A 359 -20.69 -9.36 1.36
CA ILE A 359 -21.47 -8.17 1.73
C ILE A 359 -22.05 -8.42 3.12
N HIS A 360 -21.51 -7.72 4.10
CA HIS A 360 -22.11 -7.55 5.42
C HIS A 360 -23.21 -6.49 5.36
N ARG A 361 -23.91 -6.26 6.47
CA ARG A 361 -24.98 -5.24 6.54
C ARG A 361 -24.48 -3.89 6.01
N VAL A 362 -25.22 -3.33 5.05
CA VAL A 362 -25.05 -1.98 4.50
C VAL A 362 -26.23 -1.12 4.92
N MET A 363 -26.03 0.19 5.08
CA MET A 363 -27.14 1.14 5.28
C MET A 363 -27.87 1.32 3.95
N GLU A 364 -29.20 1.40 3.98
CA GLU A 364 -30.07 1.21 2.80
C GLU A 364 -29.90 2.26 1.67
N ASP A 365 -29.25 3.40 1.90
CA ASP A 365 -29.38 4.57 0.99
C ASP A 365 -28.20 4.86 0.05
N GLU A 366 -27.02 4.22 0.13
CA GLU A 366 -25.86 4.61 -0.72
C GLU A 366 -25.00 3.47 -1.30
N GLY A 367 -25.38 2.20 -1.14
CA GLY A 367 -24.56 1.08 -1.61
C GLY A 367 -25.30 -0.21 -1.95
N SER A 368 -26.62 -0.12 -2.16
CA SER A 368 -27.51 -1.25 -2.39
C SER A 368 -27.74 -1.59 -3.88
N GLU A 369 -27.20 -0.78 -4.81
CA GLU A 369 -27.28 -1.01 -6.27
C GLU A 369 -26.12 -1.81 -6.85
#